data_AF-A0A0N1EUR6-F1
#
_entry.id   AF-A0A0N1EUR6-F1
#
_cell.length_a   1.000
_cell.length_b   1.000
_cell.length_c   1.000
_cell.angle_alpha   90.00
_cell.angle_beta   90.00
_cell.angle_gamma   90.00
#
_symmetry.space_group_name_H-M   'P 1'
#
loop_
_entity.id
_entity.type
_entity.pdbx_description
1 polymer ?
#
loop_
_entity_poly.entity_id
_entity_poly.type
_entity_poly.pdbx_seq_one_letter_code
_entity_poly.pdbx_strand_id
1 'polypeptide(L)' 'MSAAAYYNHNAATARLAAQNETLPQRRRQHERSAERWEEMARAAEETERRATANEADKRARAAE' A
#
# COMPACT_ATOMS: atom_id res chain seq x y z
N MET A 1 12.26 2.47 -3.77
CA MET A 1 10.78 2.57 -3.72
C MET A 1 10.32 1.74 -2.53
N SER A 2 9.57 2.30 -1.57
CA SER A 2 9.07 1.53 -0.42
C SER A 2 7.99 0.52 -0.83
N ALA A 3 7.70 -0.46 0.02
CA ALA A 3 6.65 -1.43 -0.27
C ALA A 3 5.28 -0.73 -0.42
N ALA A 4 5.01 0.25 0.45
CA ALA A 4 3.85 1.12 0.36
C ALA A 4 3.77 1.87 -0.98
N ALA A 5 4.87 2.47 -1.43
CA ALA A 5 4.92 3.19 -2.70
C ALA A 5 4.65 2.26 -3.89
N TYR A 6 5.21 1.04 -3.87
CA TYR A 6 4.98 0.03 -4.91
C TYR A 6 3.50 -0.37 -4.98
N TYR A 7 2.85 -0.62 -3.85
CA TYR A 7 1.44 -0.96 -3.81
C TYR A 7 0.55 0.21 -4.25
N ASN A 8 0.85 1.44 -3.82
CA ASN A 8 0.13 2.64 -4.27
C ASN A 8 0.25 2.85 -5.79
N HIS A 9 1.42 2.58 -6.38
CA HIS A 9 1.59 2.64 -7.84
C HIS A 9 0.70 1.63 -8.56
N ASN A 10 0.66 0.38 -8.08
CA ASN A 10 -0.19 -0.66 -8.67
C ASN A 10 -1.68 -0.37 -8.50
N ALA A 11 -2.08 0.19 -7.35
CA ALA A 11 -3.44 0.68 -7.13
C ALA A 11 -3.83 1.72 -8.18
N ALA A 12 -2.98 2.75 -8.39
CA ALA A 12 -3.22 3.79 -9.38
C ALA A 12 -3.35 3.22 -10.80
N THR A 13 -2.48 2.29 -11.18
CA THR A 13 -2.55 1.60 -12.47
C THR A 13 -3.86 0.82 -12.63
N ALA A 14 -4.31 0.11 -11.59
CA ALA A 14 -5.58 -0.60 -11.61
C ALA A 14 -6.79 0.35 -11.68
N ARG A 15 -6.76 1.51 -11.00
CA ARG A 15 -7.80 2.55 -11.11
C ARG A 15 -7.88 3.12 -12.52
N LEU A 16 -6.74 3.37 -13.16
CA LEU A 16 -6.70 3.83 -14.55
C LEU A 16 -7.25 2.78 -15.52
N ALA A 17 -6.89 1.50 -15.31
CA ALA A 17 -7.46 0.39 -16.09
C ALA A 17 -8.98 0.30 -15.92
N ALA A 18 -9.50 0.46 -14.71
CA ALA A 18 -10.95 0.46 -14.45
C ALA A 18 -11.67 1.61 -15.19
N GLN A 19 -11.07 2.80 -15.21
CA GLN A 19 -11.64 3.98 -15.91
C GLN A 19 -11.73 3.75 -17.42
N ASN A 20 -10.73 3.08 -18.01
CA ASN A 20 -10.68 2.79 -19.43
C ASN A 20 -11.47 1.53 -19.85
N GLU A 21 -11.92 0.72 -18.89
CA GLU A 21 -12.62 -0.53 -19.17
C GLU A 21 -14.13 -0.30 -19.37
N THR A 22 -14.63 -0.78 -20.50
CA THR A 22 -16.03 -0.63 -20.94
C THR A 22 -16.92 -1.74 -20.39
N LEU A 23 -16.37 -2.93 -20.16
CA LEU A 23 -17.11 -4.08 -19.65
C LEU A 23 -17.29 -3.98 -18.13
N PRO A 24 -18.53 -3.91 -17.61
CA PRO A 24 -18.76 -3.68 -16.18
C PRO A 24 -18.13 -4.73 -15.27
N GLN A 25 -18.08 -5.99 -15.70
CA GLN A 25 -17.49 -7.08 -14.92
C GLN A 25 -15.97 -6.91 -14.78
N ARG A 26 -15.28 -6.54 -15.86
CA ARG A 26 -13.84 -6.31 -15.85
C ARG A 26 -13.48 -5.03 -15.11
N ARG A 27 -14.28 -3.97 -15.26
CA ARG A 27 -14.14 -2.75 -14.45
C ARG A 27 -14.18 -3.07 -12.96
N ARG A 28 -15.18 -3.83 -12.51
CA ARG A 28 -15.29 -4.28 -11.11
C ARG A 28 -14.13 -5.16 -10.64
N GLN A 29 -13.47 -5.88 -11.56
CA GLN A 29 -12.27 -6.65 -11.24
C GLN A 29 -11.08 -5.73 -11.01
N HIS A 30 -10.90 -4.72 -11.85
CA HIS A 30 -9.85 -3.71 -11.70
C HIS A 30 -10.05 -2.87 -10.44
N GLU A 31 -11.29 -2.46 -10.14
CA GLU A 31 -11.64 -1.73 -8.91
C GLU A 31 -11.30 -2.54 -7.66
N ARG A 32 -11.74 -3.81 -7.58
CA ARG A 32 -11.38 -4.70 -6.46
C ARG A 32 -9.89 -4.94 -6.33
N SER A 33 -9.17 -4.99 -7.45
CA SER A 33 -7.72 -5.11 -7.44
C SER A 33 -7.08 -3.84 -6.88
N ALA A 34 -7.54 -2.66 -7.29
CA ALA A 34 -7.07 -1.39 -6.76
C ALA A 34 -7.28 -1.29 -5.25
N GLU A 35 -8.48 -1.65 -4.76
CA GLU A 35 -8.80 -1.66 -3.33
C GLU A 35 -7.83 -2.54 -2.53
N ARG A 36 -7.54 -3.75 -3.02
CA ARG A 36 -6.56 -4.65 -2.38
C ARG A 36 -5.15 -4.07 -2.36
N TRP A 37 -4.72 -3.43 -3.44
CA TRP A 37 -3.42 -2.77 -3.47
C TRP A 37 -3.37 -1.60 -2.47
N GLU A 38 -4.43 -0.81 -2.35
CA GLU A 38 -4.53 0.28 -1.36
C GLU A 38 -4.52 -0.24 0.08
N GLU A 39 -5.18 -1.36 0.36
CA GLU A 39 -5.12 -2.04 1.66
C GLU A 39 -3.70 -2.50 2.00
N MET A 40 -3.01 -3.15 1.05
CA MET A 40 -1.62 -3.56 1.26
C MET A 40 -0.67 -2.38 1.42
N ALA A 41 -0.90 -1.28 0.70
CA ALA A 41 -0.13 -0.05 0.88
C ALA A 41 -0.26 0.47 2.31
N ARG A 42 -1.48 0.57 2.84
CA ARG A 42 -1.74 0.99 4.23
C ARG A 42 -1.08 0.07 5.25
N ALA A 43 -1.14 -1.24 5.04
CA ALA A 43 -0.48 -2.21 5.92
C ALA A 43 1.06 -2.09 5.88
N ALA A 44 1.63 -1.83 4.70
CA ALA A 44 3.06 -1.60 4.55
C ALA A 44 3.51 -0.31 5.26
N GLU A 45 2.76 0.80 5.09
CA GLU A 45 3.05 2.07 5.78
C GLU A 45 3.01 1.89 7.31
N GLU A 46 2.01 1.19 7.83
CA GLU A 46 1.89 0.92 9.26
C GLU A 46 3.06 0.07 9.77
N THR A 47 3.50 -0.91 8.99
CA THR A 47 4.66 -1.75 9.32
C THR A 47 5.94 -0.92 9.37
N GLU A 48 6.16 -0.05 8.37
CA GLU A 48 7.31 0.86 8.32
C GLU A 48 7.32 1.84 9.51
N ARG A 49 6.15 2.39 9.88
CA ARG A 49 6.01 3.24 11.07
C ARG A 49 6.37 2.51 12.36
N ARG A 50 5.85 1.30 12.56
CA ARG A 50 6.14 0.47 13.74
C ARG A 50 7.62 0.07 13.80
N ALA A 51 8.23 -0.27 12.67
CA ALA A 51 9.65 -0.57 12.62
C ALA A 51 10.48 0.63 13.07
N THR A 52 10.16 1.83 12.59
CA THR A 52 10.84 3.07 12.99
C THR A 52 10.70 3.37 14.48
N ALA A 53 9.49 3.20 15.03
CA ALA A 53 9.24 3.39 16.47
C ALA A 53 10.01 2.37 17.32
N ASN A 54 10.02 1.10 16.93
CA ASN A 54 10.75 0.04 17.62
C ASN A 54 12.27 0.26 17.57
N GLU A 55 12.80 0.76 16.45
CA GLU A 55 14.22 1.13 16.35
C GLU A 55 14.58 2.31 17.25
N ALA A 56 13.70 3.32 17.35
CA ALA A 56 13.90 4.45 18.25
C ALA A 56 13.89 4.01 19.72
N ASP A 57 12.93 3.17 20.13
CA ASP A 57 12.84 2.63 21.50
C ASP A 57 14.08 1.81 21.85
N LYS A 58 14.56 0.95 20.94
CA LYS A 58 15.80 0.19 21.14
C LYS A 58 17.01 1.09 21.35
N ARG A 59 17.13 2.19 20.58
CA ARG A 59 18.24 3.15 20.74
C ARG A 59 18.14 3.90 22.07
N ALA A 60 16.94 4.28 22.50
CA ALA A 60 16.74 4.94 23.78
C ALA A 60 17.14 4.03 24.96
N ARG A 61 16.69 2.77 24.94
CA ARG A 61 17.04 1.77 25.97
C ARG A 61 18.52 1.37 25.99
N ALA A 62 19.21 1.45 24.86
CA ALA A 62 20.63 1.13 24.77
C ALA A 62 21.54 2.30 25.23
N ALA A 63 20.97 3.49 25.45
CA ALA A 63 21.69 4.67 25.92
C ALA A 63 21.56 4.91 27.45
N GLU A 64 20.74 4.10 28.14
CA GLU A 64 20.71 3.94 29.61
C GLU A 64 21.73 2.90 30.06
#